data_AF-A0A964D2I0-F1
#
_entry.id   AF-A0A964D2I0-F1
#
_cell.length_a   1.000
_cell.length_b   1.000
_cell.length_c   1.000
_cell.angle_alpha   90.00
_cell.angle_beta   90.00
_cell.angle_gamma   90.00
#
_symmetry.space_group_name_H-M   'P 1'
#
loop_
_entity.id
_entity.type
_entity.pdbx_description
1 polymer ?
#
loop_
_entity_poly.entity_id
_entity_poly.type
_entity_poly.pdbx_seq_one_letter_code
_entity_poly.pdbx_strand_id
1 'polypeptide(L)' 'MTDLPLIQVIVSRTFNRNLRTLSKKYRSIRNDIQPVIEQLTQGELPGDRIAGVGYAVFKLRVRNSDTQIFSEFKDA' A
#
# COMPACT_ATOMS: atom_id res chain seq x y z
N MET A 1 27.35 7.02 6.05
CA MET A 1 26.09 6.27 6.20
C MET A 1 25.05 7.26 6.69
N THR A 2 24.06 7.60 5.87
CA THR A 2 23.05 8.59 6.22
C THR A 2 22.02 7.94 7.14
N ASP A 3 22.14 8.24 8.43
CA ASP A 3 21.15 7.92 9.45
C ASP A 3 19.94 8.86 9.24
N LEU A 4 19.10 8.54 8.25
CA LEU A 4 17.88 9.31 8.01
C LEU A 4 16.86 8.94 9.09
N PRO A 5 16.26 9.94 9.77
CA PRO A 5 15.25 9.66 10.77
C PRO A 5 14.06 8.95 10.12
N LEU A 6 13.80 7.71 10.54
CA LEU A 6 12.67 6.92 10.05
C LEU A 6 11.36 7.60 10.47
N ILE A 7 10.46 7.82 9.50
CA ILE A 7 9.15 8.41 9.75
C ILE A 7 8.25 7.36 10.39
N GLN A 8 7.56 7.74 11.48
CA GLN A 8 6.57 6.88 12.10
C GLN A 8 5.30 6.80 11.26
N VAL A 9 4.98 5.59 10.78
CA VAL A 9 3.73 5.31 10.06
C VAL A 9 2.64 4.86 11.04
N ILE A 10 1.57 5.64 11.15
CA ILE A 10 0.42 5.32 12.01
C ILE A 10 -0.77 4.93 11.12
N VAL A 11 -1.42 3.83 11.49
CA VAL A 11 -2.60 3.33 10.77
C VAL A 11 -3.88 3.65 11.51
N SER A 12 -4.93 4.03 10.77
CA SER A 12 -6.25 4.25 11.36
C SER A 12 -6.88 2.94 11.84
N ARG A 13 -7.80 3.03 12.82
CA ARG A 13 -8.58 1.87 13.29
C ARG A 13 -9.39 1.23 12.15
N THR A 14 -9.92 2.05 11.24
CA THR A 14 -10.68 1.60 10.07
C THR A 14 -9.80 0.79 9.11
N PHE A 15 -8.56 1.25 8.86
CA PHE A 15 -7.60 0.51 8.05
C PHE A 15 -7.32 -0.87 8.65
N ASN A 16 -7.00 -0.94 9.94
CA ASN A 16 -6.74 -2.20 10.64
C ASN A 16 -7.91 -3.19 10.56
N ARG A 17 -9.15 -2.70 10.74
CA ARG A 17 -10.35 -3.54 10.63
C ARG A 17 -10.52 -4.09 9.22
N ASN A 18 -10.39 -3.24 8.20
CA ASN A 18 -10.53 -3.64 6.81
C ASN A 18 -9.46 -4.64 6.41
N LEU A 19 -8.20 -4.42 6.83
CA LEU A 19 -7.09 -5.32 6.58
C LEU A 19 -7.32 -6.70 7.23
N ARG A 20 -7.84 -6.75 8.46
CA ARG A 20 -8.20 -8.01 9.13
C ARG A 20 -9.25 -8.78 8.33
N THR A 21 -10.30 -8.11 7.87
CA THR A 21 -11.35 -8.75 7.04
C THR A 21 -10.78 -9.28 5.73
N LEU A 22 -10.02 -8.46 5.00
CA LEU A 22 -9.42 -8.85 3.73
C LEU A 22 -8.43 -10.00 3.89
N SER A 23 -7.68 -10.04 5.00
CA SER A 23 -6.72 -11.11 5.27
C SER A 23 -7.30 -12.51 5.45
N LYS A 24 -8.63 -12.61 5.59
CA LYS A 24 -9.33 -13.91 5.57
C LYS A 24 -9.37 -14.51 4.15
N LYS A 25 -9.55 -13.65 3.15
CA LYS A 25 -9.67 -14.04 1.73
C LYS A 25 -8.32 -13.97 1.01
N TYR A 26 -7.55 -12.93 1.27
CA TYR A 26 -6.26 -12.65 0.65
C TYR A 26 -5.17 -12.83 1.71
N ARG A 27 -4.58 -14.03 1.78
CA ARG A 27 -3.59 -14.40 2.80
C ARG A 27 -2.29 -13.60 2.67
N SER A 28 -1.95 -13.16 1.46
CA SER A 28 -0.74 -12.39 1.15
C SER A 28 -0.88 -10.89 1.37
N ILE A 29 -2.08 -10.37 1.69
CA ILE A 29 -2.34 -8.92 1.75
C ILE A 29 -1.41 -8.15 2.71
N ARG A 30 -0.92 -8.79 3.78
CA ARG A 30 0.05 -8.13 4.68
C ARG A 30 1.41 -7.95 3.99
N ASN A 31 1.85 -8.96 3.25
CA ASN A 31 3.07 -8.90 2.46
C ASN A 31 2.92 -7.91 1.31
N ASP A 32 1.74 -7.86 0.67
CA ASP A 32 1.46 -6.92 -0.42
C ASP A 32 1.52 -5.45 0.03
N ILE A 33 1.15 -5.17 1.28
CA ILE A 33 1.15 -3.81 1.86
C ILE A 33 2.51 -3.43 2.46
N GLN A 34 3.31 -4.41 2.87
CA GLN A 34 4.59 -4.18 3.57
C GLN A 34 5.53 -3.21 2.81
N PRO A 35 5.73 -3.33 1.48
CA PRO A 35 6.56 -2.38 0.72
C PRO A 35 6.05 -0.93 0.80
N VAL A 36 4.74 -0.73 0.90
CA VAL A 36 4.15 0.61 1.02
C VAL A 36 4.50 1.23 2.37
N ILE A 37 4.49 0.43 3.45
CA ILE A 37 4.86 0.91 4.79
C ILE A 37 6.34 1.28 4.83
N GLU A 38 7.20 0.49 4.17
CA GLU A 38 8.64 0.77 4.07
C GLU A 38 8.90 2.08 3.34
N GLN A 39 8.28 2.29 2.17
CA GLN A 39 8.36 3.54 1.41
C GLN A 39 7.91 4.75 2.25
N LEU A 40 6.77 4.65 2.94
CA LEU A 40 6.26 5.71 3.81
C LEU A 40 7.23 6.00 4.98
N THR A 41 7.87 4.97 5.53
CA THR A 41 8.86 5.11 6.62
C THR A 41 10.12 5.84 6.13
N GLN A 42 10.47 5.71 4.85
CA GLN A 42 11.56 6.46 4.20
C GLN A 42 11.15 7.88 3.78
N GLY A 43 9.89 8.27 3.99
CA GLY A 43 9.37 9.59 3.59
C GLY A 43 8.95 9.70 2.13
N GLU A 44 8.85 8.57 1.42
CA GLU A 44 8.21 8.53 0.13
C GLU A 44 6.69 8.68 0.27
N LEU A 45 6.05 9.28 -0.74
CA LEU A 45 4.60 9.48 -0.78
C LEU A 45 4.01 8.77 -2.02
N PRO A 46 3.96 7.42 -2.03
CA PRO A 46 3.56 6.66 -3.20
C PRO A 46 2.07 6.84 -3.53
N GLY A 47 1.77 6.80 -4.83
CA GLY A 47 0.42 6.91 -5.37
C GLY A 47 0.06 8.31 -5.87
N ASP A 48 -1.20 8.48 -6.24
CA ASP A 48 -1.69 9.71 -6.86
C ASP A 48 -2.26 10.65 -5.80
N ARG A 49 -1.87 11.93 -5.87
CA ARG A 49 -2.43 12.97 -4.99
C ARG A 49 -3.88 13.25 -5.36
N ILE A 50 -4.77 13.20 -4.37
CA ILE A 50 -6.18 13.56 -4.52
C ILE A 50 -6.32 15.09 -4.38
N ALA A 51 -6.84 15.74 -5.42
CA ALA A 51 -7.14 17.17 -5.39
C ALA A 51 -8.45 17.47 -4.64
N GLY A 52 -8.64 18.72 -4.22
CA GLY A 52 -9.88 19.18 -3.57
C GLY A 52 -10.05 18.76 -2.11
N VAL A 53 -9.08 18.04 -1.54
CA VAL A 53 -9.00 17.78 -0.09
C VAL A 53 -8.04 18.82 0.50
N GLY A 54 -8.46 19.56 1.53
CA GLY A 54 -7.71 20.68 2.12
C GLY A 54 -6.37 20.32 2.78
N TYR A 55 -5.90 19.09 2.59
CA TYR A 55 -4.63 18.54 3.06
C TYR A 55 -4.14 17.48 2.06
N ALA A 56 -2.85 17.13 2.14
CA ALA A 56 -2.26 16.15 1.24
C ALA A 56 -2.82 14.74 1.50
N VAL A 57 -3.55 14.20 0.53
CA VAL A 57 -4.04 12.81 0.53
C VAL A 57 -3.55 12.12 -0.73
N PHE A 58 -3.00 10.92 -0.56
CA PHE A 58 -2.49 10.10 -1.65
C PHE A 58 -3.27 8.79 -1.73
N LYS A 59 -3.48 8.29 -2.94
CA LYS A 59 -4.15 7.03 -3.22
C LYS A 59 -3.26 6.12 -4.03
N LEU A 60 -3.01 4.93 -3.51
CA LEU A 60 -2.19 3.91 -4.16
C LEU A 60 -3.02 2.66 -4.47
N ARG A 61 -2.76 2.03 -5.63
CA ARG A 61 -3.25 0.69 -5.95
C ARG A 61 -2.16 -0.33 -5.58
N VAL A 62 -2.47 -1.22 -4.65
CA VAL A 62 -1.58 -2.32 -4.27
C VAL A 62 -1.98 -3.57 -5.05
N ARG A 63 -0.99 -4.25 -5.66
CA ARG A 63 -1.20 -5.53 -6.33
C ARG A 63 -1.68 -6.56 -5.31
N ASN A 64 -2.71 -7.32 -5.65
CA ASN A 64 -3.15 -8.46 -4.85
C ASN A 64 -2.46 -9.73 -5.37
N SER A 65 -1.55 -10.29 -4.57
CA SER A 65 -0.78 -11.47 -4.98
C SER A 65 -1.60 -12.75 -5.01
N ASP A 66 -2.74 -12.79 -4.29
CA ASP A 66 -3.61 -13.97 -4.24
C ASP A 66 -4.61 -14.02 -5.41
N THR A 67 -4.65 -12.98 -6.25
CA THR A 67 -5.43 -12.99 -7.49
C THR A 67 -4.54 -13.35 -8.67
N GLN A 68 -4.88 -14.46 -9.32
CA GLN A 68 -4.28 -14.84 -10.59
C GLN A 68 -4.87 -13.95 -11.68
N ILE A 69 -4.11 -12.94 -12.12
CA ILE A 69 -4.40 -12.26 -13.38
C ILE A 69 -3.79 -13.16 -14.45
N PHE A 70 -4.62 -13.91 -15.17
CA PHE A 70 -4.21 -14.47 -16.47
C PHE A 70 -3.86 -13.28 -17.37
N SER A 71 -2.58 -12.94 -17.43
CA SER A 71 -2.02 -12.10 -18.47
C SER A 71 -1.55 -13.05 -19.58
N GLU A 72 -2.52 -13.62 -20.28
CA GLU A 72 -2.25 -14.21 -21.59
C GLU A 72 -2.29 -13.07 -22.62
N PHE A 73 -1.42 -13.16 -23.63
CA PHE A 73 -1.13 -12.18 -24.69
C PHE A 73 -0.20 -11.02 -24.30
N LYS A 74 1.05 -11.38 -24.01
CA LYS A 74 2.18 -10.62 -24.56
C LYS A 74 2.76 -11.43 -25.72
N ASP A 75 2.80 -10.77 -26.88
CA ASP A 75 3.51 -11.13 -28.11
C ASP A 75 2.82 -12.13 -29.07
N ALA A 76 2.03 -11.57 -29.99
CA ALA A 76 1.76 -12.11 -31.34
C ALA A 76 1.51 -10.94 -32.31
#